data_AF-A0A7X6ZF77-F1
#
_entry.id   AF-A0A7X6ZF77-F1
#
_cell.length_a   1.000
_cell.length_b   1.000
_cell.length_c   1.000
_cell.angle_alpha   90.00
_cell.angle_beta   90.00
_cell.angle_gamma   90.00
#
_symmetry.space_group_name_H-M   'P 1'
#
loop_
_entity.id
_entity.type
_entity.pdbx_description
1 polymer ?
#
loop_
_entity_poly.entity_id
_entity_poly.type
_entity_poly.pdbx_seq_one_letter_code
_entity_poly.pdbx_strand_id
1 'polypeptide(L)'
;MFKTFLNKEDWHFLDLSTLLIYDPQQVLFYYYNSYIKIPLLTYNELNKIAKNERDLEAPLFVWLELIDEQLNAKADLFSLSESEYLNTIGPYYYPLTNTRFYFTKSAAPAESISGKDIALLLELDTSIPIGSDVLSYSRSRRDTKKLKNSEELIKDISMCITALTEIEKLEKHVEYLNLCLEQRYQIVEMEDFYPVEPDNQPEKPEKDLLETPGKENNLVKFIKPGSWRKKYYEAYSHFSHDTKVYLIRYREFEKSLERFKKVLADWHNHKWALTDKCFEDIAIAEAKIKSAKASLIVYKNILSKSYIHPDYQMFDPLILFKYYLETGRANEIQECMNLYEEEKHWAEIKESQARIENTIYYLRNEGVDTSELTEQVSKMYQKRKKVKG
;
A
#
# COMPACT_ATOMS: atom_id res chain seq x y z
N MET A 1 4.15 4.76 2.70
CA MET A 1 4.21 3.32 3.06
C MET A 1 3.04 2.52 2.49
N PHE A 2 1.81 2.61 3.02
CA PHE A 2 0.66 1.84 2.50
C PHE A 2 0.36 2.11 1.02
N LYS A 3 0.32 3.39 0.62
CA LYS A 3 0.17 3.75 -0.80
C LYS A 3 1.33 3.26 -1.67
N THR A 4 2.57 3.39 -1.18
CA THR A 4 3.80 3.07 -1.93
C THR A 4 3.96 1.57 -2.20
N PHE A 5 3.75 0.72 -1.18
CA PHE A 5 4.05 -0.71 -1.27
C PHE A 5 2.82 -1.59 -1.45
N LEU A 6 1.63 -1.11 -1.09
CA LEU A 6 0.39 -1.90 -1.13
C LEU A 6 -0.64 -1.33 -2.11
N ASN A 7 -0.39 -0.15 -2.71
CA ASN A 7 -1.33 0.55 -3.60
C ASN A 7 -2.72 0.75 -2.99
N LYS A 8 -2.80 0.97 -1.67
CA LYS A 8 -4.06 1.21 -0.93
C LYS A 8 -4.23 2.68 -0.58
N GLU A 9 -5.42 3.22 -0.82
CA GLU A 9 -5.76 4.60 -0.47
C GLU A 9 -6.55 4.72 0.84
N ASP A 10 -7.27 3.68 1.26
CA ASP A 10 -7.93 3.62 2.59
C ASP A 10 -7.34 2.50 3.44
N TRP A 11 -6.24 2.80 4.13
CA TRP A 11 -5.50 1.85 4.97
C TRP A 11 -5.96 1.84 6.44
N HIS A 12 -7.05 2.52 6.79
CA HIS A 12 -7.44 2.67 8.19
C HIS A 12 -8.26 1.49 8.71
N PHE A 13 -8.75 0.60 7.84
CA PHE A 13 -9.53 -0.58 8.25
C PHE A 13 -8.66 -1.83 8.32
N LEU A 14 -8.81 -2.57 9.41
CA LEU A 14 -8.15 -3.87 9.60
C LEU A 14 -9.13 -5.02 9.34
N ASP A 15 -8.71 -5.98 8.52
CA ASP A 15 -9.36 -7.27 8.34
C ASP A 15 -9.03 -8.22 9.52
N LEU A 16 -9.95 -9.13 9.82
CA LEU A 16 -9.78 -10.22 10.80
C LEU A 16 -8.46 -10.98 10.63
N SER A 17 -8.02 -11.27 9.40
CA SER A 17 -6.77 -12.02 9.16
C SER A 17 -5.55 -11.31 9.74
N THR A 18 -5.53 -9.97 9.76
CA THR A 18 -4.48 -9.19 10.39
C THR A 18 -4.43 -9.43 11.90
N LEU A 19 -5.60 -9.47 12.55
CA LEU A 19 -5.71 -9.65 14.00
C LEU A 19 -5.46 -11.11 14.44
N LEU A 20 -5.61 -12.07 13.54
CA LEU A 20 -5.35 -13.49 13.82
C LEU A 20 -3.88 -13.87 13.66
N ILE A 21 -3.17 -13.26 12.71
CA ILE A 21 -1.82 -13.68 12.30
C ILE A 21 -0.72 -12.84 12.95
N TYR A 22 -0.98 -11.55 13.25
CA TYR A 22 0.04 -10.61 13.67
C TYR A 22 -0.31 -9.93 14.99
N ASP A 23 0.73 -9.68 15.80
CA ASP A 23 0.59 -8.99 17.07
C ASP A 23 0.25 -7.50 16.88
N PRO A 24 -0.46 -6.88 17.83
CA PRO A 24 -0.75 -5.45 17.78
C PRO A 24 0.50 -4.59 17.58
N GLN A 25 1.62 -4.95 18.20
CA GLN A 25 2.86 -4.17 18.09
C GLN A 25 3.41 -4.16 16.66
N GLN A 26 3.34 -5.29 15.96
CA GLN A 26 3.79 -5.41 14.57
C GLN A 26 2.93 -4.57 13.64
N VAL A 27 1.61 -4.55 13.87
CA VAL A 27 0.67 -3.78 13.04
C VAL A 27 0.76 -2.30 13.36
N LEU A 28 0.73 -1.91 14.64
CA LEU A 28 0.74 -0.52 15.10
C LEU A 28 2.05 0.21 14.81
N PHE A 29 3.14 -0.53 14.55
CA PHE A 29 4.38 0.04 14.01
C PHE A 29 4.13 0.94 12.78
N TYR A 30 3.12 0.60 11.97
CA TYR A 30 2.79 1.31 10.75
C TYR A 30 1.78 2.46 10.95
N TYR A 31 1.24 2.65 12.16
CA TYR A 31 0.17 3.62 12.46
C TYR A 31 0.59 4.70 13.46
N TYR A 32 1.89 5.04 13.51
CA TYR A 32 2.36 6.12 14.34
C TYR A 32 1.64 7.44 14.00
N ASN A 33 1.15 8.13 15.03
CA ASN A 33 0.38 9.38 14.91
C ASN A 33 -0.81 9.28 13.93
N SER A 34 -1.42 8.09 13.81
CA SER A 34 -2.50 7.79 12.87
C SER A 34 -3.73 7.26 13.60
N TYR A 35 -4.67 6.68 12.85
CA TYR A 35 -5.84 6.03 13.41
C TYR A 35 -6.18 4.73 12.67
N ILE A 36 -6.89 3.85 13.38
CA ILE A 36 -7.46 2.63 12.84
C ILE A 36 -8.94 2.51 13.16
N LYS A 37 -9.67 1.81 12.31
CA LYS A 37 -11.09 1.47 12.42
C LYS A 37 -11.22 -0.04 12.44
N ILE A 38 -11.84 -0.57 13.49
CA ILE A 38 -12.13 -1.99 13.63
C ILE A 38 -13.65 -2.17 13.51
N PRO A 39 -14.13 -2.89 12.48
CA PRO A 39 -15.54 -3.25 12.40
C PRO A 39 -15.96 -4.10 13.60
N LEU A 40 -17.16 -3.84 14.13
CA LEU A 40 -17.72 -4.58 15.25
C LEU A 40 -17.90 -6.06 14.92
N LEU A 41 -18.20 -6.38 13.66
CA LEU A 41 -18.24 -7.75 13.16
C LEU A 41 -16.89 -8.45 13.34
N THR A 42 -15.79 -7.79 12.96
CA THR A 42 -14.41 -8.30 13.13
C THR A 42 -14.10 -8.58 14.60
N TYR A 43 -14.40 -7.65 15.50
CA TYR A 43 -14.19 -7.84 16.95
C TYR A 43 -15.03 -9.00 17.51
N ASN A 44 -16.28 -9.14 17.07
CA ASN A 44 -17.15 -10.23 17.50
C ASN A 44 -16.68 -11.59 16.99
N GLU A 45 -16.17 -11.64 15.76
CA GLU A 45 -15.57 -12.86 15.19
C GLU A 45 -14.27 -13.22 15.90
N LEU A 46 -13.42 -12.25 16.19
CA LEU A 46 -12.21 -12.45 17.00
C LEU A 46 -12.54 -13.09 18.35
N ASN A 47 -13.54 -12.56 19.07
CA ASN A 47 -14.02 -13.12 20.33
C ASN A 47 -14.60 -14.53 20.20
N LYS A 48 -15.26 -14.85 19.07
CA LYS A 48 -15.78 -16.21 18.83
C LYS A 48 -14.66 -17.21 18.59
N ILE A 49 -13.63 -16.81 17.83
CA ILE A 49 -12.45 -17.65 17.55
C ILE A 49 -11.66 -17.88 18.83
N ALA A 50 -11.43 -16.82 19.62
CA ALA A 50 -10.71 -16.88 20.89
C ALA A 50 -11.25 -17.96 21.86
N LYS A 51 -12.57 -18.18 21.88
CA LYS A 51 -13.21 -19.20 22.74
C LYS A 51 -12.83 -20.64 22.39
N ASN A 52 -12.43 -20.86 21.14
CA ASN A 52 -12.07 -22.18 20.62
C ASN A 52 -10.57 -22.33 20.36
N GLU A 53 -9.81 -21.24 20.50
CA GLU A 53 -8.37 -21.24 20.29
C GLU A 53 -7.66 -21.97 21.44
N ARG A 54 -6.71 -22.83 21.08
CA ARG A 54 -5.95 -23.64 22.05
C ARG A 54 -4.60 -23.02 22.35
N ASP A 55 -4.06 -22.26 21.41
CA ASP A 55 -2.80 -21.56 21.58
C ASP A 55 -3.01 -20.24 22.34
N LEU A 56 -2.68 -20.24 23.63
CA LEU A 56 -2.83 -19.05 24.49
C LEU A 56 -1.85 -17.92 24.14
N GLU A 57 -0.80 -18.21 23.36
CA GLU A 57 0.15 -17.22 22.87
C GLU A 57 -0.29 -16.64 21.51
N ALA A 58 -1.44 -17.05 20.97
CA ALA A 58 -1.93 -16.57 19.70
C ALA A 58 -2.15 -15.04 19.71
N PRO A 59 -1.81 -14.32 18.62
CA PRO A 59 -1.92 -12.86 18.53
C PRO A 59 -3.32 -12.31 18.86
N LEU A 60 -4.37 -13.09 18.61
CA LEU A 60 -5.74 -12.73 18.90
C LEU A 60 -5.97 -12.42 20.39
N PHE A 61 -5.26 -13.09 21.31
CA PHE A 61 -5.40 -12.84 22.74
C PHE A 61 -4.75 -11.52 23.12
N VAL A 62 -3.61 -11.18 22.51
CA VAL A 62 -2.92 -9.90 22.69
C VAL A 62 -3.78 -8.74 22.15
N TRP A 63 -4.46 -8.94 21.02
CA TRP A 63 -5.43 -7.98 20.51
C TRP A 63 -6.63 -7.79 21.44
N LEU A 64 -7.17 -8.87 22.00
CA LEU A 64 -8.27 -8.78 22.95
C LEU A 64 -7.85 -8.10 24.25
N GLU A 65 -6.66 -8.39 24.78
CA GLU A 65 -6.10 -7.70 25.96
C GLU A 65 -5.93 -6.19 25.69
N LEU A 66 -5.37 -5.83 24.53
CA LEU A 66 -5.25 -4.43 24.11
C LEU A 66 -6.62 -3.72 24.08
N ILE A 67 -7.62 -4.34 23.45
CA ILE A 67 -8.94 -3.73 23.26
C ILE A 67 -9.76 -3.70 24.57
N ASP A 68 -9.82 -4.82 25.28
CA ASP A 68 -10.70 -4.99 26.43
C ASP A 68 -10.09 -4.38 27.70
N GLU A 69 -8.77 -4.46 27.88
CA GLU A 69 -8.11 -4.06 29.13
C GLU A 69 -7.38 -2.73 28.98
N GLN A 70 -6.47 -2.61 27.99
CA GLN A 70 -5.65 -1.39 27.85
C GLN A 70 -6.47 -0.20 27.35
N LEU A 71 -7.33 -0.39 26.34
CA LEU A 71 -8.25 0.64 25.86
C LEU A 71 -9.54 0.71 26.71
N ASN A 72 -9.82 -0.32 27.52
CA ASN A 72 -11.03 -0.46 28.32
C ASN A 72 -12.32 -0.29 27.49
N ALA A 73 -12.35 -0.86 26.27
CA ALA A 73 -13.43 -0.64 25.30
C ALA A 73 -14.58 -1.66 25.42
N LYS A 74 -14.41 -2.75 26.18
CA LYS A 74 -15.34 -3.89 26.22
C LYS A 74 -16.80 -3.51 26.51
N ALA A 75 -17.04 -2.72 27.55
CA ALA A 75 -18.39 -2.31 27.95
C ALA A 75 -19.03 -1.37 26.92
N ASP A 76 -18.23 -0.50 26.31
CA ASP A 76 -18.67 0.42 25.28
C ASP A 76 -18.95 -0.29 23.95
N LEU A 77 -18.19 -1.34 23.62
CA LEU A 77 -18.44 -2.21 22.47
C LEU A 77 -19.73 -3.01 22.62
N PHE A 78 -20.02 -3.51 23.82
CA PHE A 78 -21.31 -4.11 24.13
C PHE A 78 -22.45 -3.09 23.94
N SER A 79 -22.29 -1.88 24.50
CA SER A 79 -23.27 -0.79 24.35
C SER A 79 -23.46 -0.36 22.89
N LEU A 80 -22.39 -0.35 22.09
CA LEU A 80 -22.47 -0.10 20.65
C LEU A 80 -23.31 -1.17 19.98
N SER A 81 -23.08 -2.46 20.28
CA SER A 81 -23.82 -3.56 19.66
C SER A 81 -25.34 -3.43 19.82
N GLU A 82 -25.80 -3.04 21.01
CA GLU A 82 -27.23 -2.89 21.34
C GLU A 82 -27.84 -1.58 20.81
N SER A 83 -27.04 -0.53 20.62
CA SER A 83 -27.55 0.80 20.26
C SER A 83 -27.98 0.91 18.81
N GLU A 84 -29.24 1.25 18.55
CA GLU A 84 -29.73 1.54 17.18
C GLU A 84 -29.23 2.89 16.63
N TYR A 85 -28.74 3.78 17.50
CA TYR A 85 -28.48 5.18 17.17
C TYR A 85 -27.00 5.54 17.02
N LEU A 86 -26.11 4.63 17.46
CA LEU A 86 -24.66 4.76 17.36
C LEU A 86 -24.12 3.83 16.27
N ASN A 87 -23.40 4.42 15.32
CA ASN A 87 -22.70 3.67 14.28
C ASN A 87 -21.21 3.51 14.58
N THR A 88 -20.60 4.45 15.30
CA THR A 88 -19.17 4.46 15.59
C THR A 88 -18.92 5.00 17.01
N ILE A 89 -17.95 4.42 17.72
CA ILE A 89 -17.46 4.89 19.02
C ILE A 89 -15.95 5.14 18.95
N GLY A 90 -15.42 5.93 19.89
CA GLY A 90 -14.04 6.38 19.92
C GLY A 90 -13.90 7.90 19.67
N PRO A 91 -12.67 8.42 19.56
CA PRO A 91 -11.41 7.69 19.61
C PRO A 91 -11.09 7.12 21.00
N TYR A 92 -10.48 5.94 21.01
CA TYR A 92 -9.65 5.45 22.12
C TYR A 92 -8.20 5.72 21.76
N TYR A 93 -7.37 6.05 22.73
CA TYR A 93 -6.00 6.49 22.48
C TYR A 93 -5.02 5.42 22.95
N TYR A 94 -4.10 5.05 22.07
CA TYR A 94 -2.97 4.18 22.39
C TYR A 94 -1.68 5.02 22.39
N PRO A 95 -1.16 5.40 23.58
CA PRO A 95 -0.10 6.40 23.66
C PRO A 95 1.25 5.96 23.07
N LEU A 96 1.57 4.66 23.10
CA LEU A 96 2.86 4.11 22.68
C LEU A 96 3.19 4.32 21.19
N THR A 97 2.20 4.58 20.35
CA THR A 97 2.38 4.98 18.94
C THR A 97 1.54 6.21 18.59
N ASN A 98 0.92 6.85 19.60
CA ASN A 98 -0.10 7.89 19.42
C ASN A 98 -1.21 7.49 18.41
N THR A 99 -1.61 6.22 18.40
CA THR A 99 -2.63 5.70 17.47
C THR A 99 -4.02 5.83 18.09
N ARG A 100 -4.99 6.29 17.29
CA ARG A 100 -6.41 6.36 17.69
C ARG A 100 -7.20 5.17 17.18
N PHE A 101 -8.03 4.59 18.03
CA PHE A 101 -8.88 3.45 17.71
C PHE A 101 -10.34 3.90 17.64
N TYR A 102 -10.99 3.51 16.56
CA TYR A 102 -12.42 3.67 16.36
C TYR A 102 -13.04 2.29 16.14
N PHE A 103 -14.23 2.09 16.69
CA PHE A 103 -15.00 0.88 16.43
C PHE A 103 -16.31 1.23 15.77
N THR A 104 -16.67 0.50 14.71
CA THR A 104 -17.80 0.88 13.86
C THR A 104 -18.67 -0.30 13.45
N LYS A 105 -19.96 -0.06 13.28
CA LYS A 105 -20.92 -1.03 12.73
C LYS A 105 -20.84 -1.15 11.22
N SER A 106 -20.27 -0.16 10.53
CA SER A 106 -20.11 -0.24 9.07
C SER A 106 -19.17 -1.39 8.71
N ALA A 107 -19.50 -2.11 7.64
CA ALA A 107 -18.61 -3.09 7.06
C ALA A 107 -17.29 -2.42 6.64
N ALA A 108 -16.20 -3.19 6.68
CA ALA A 108 -14.94 -2.73 6.12
C ALA A 108 -15.10 -2.43 4.62
N PRO A 109 -14.43 -1.39 4.10
CA PRO A 109 -14.32 -1.17 2.66
C PRO A 109 -13.58 -2.33 2.01
N ALA A 110 -13.71 -2.45 0.68
CA ALA A 110 -13.05 -3.51 -0.09
C ALA A 110 -11.51 -3.50 0.05
N GLU A 111 -10.91 -2.36 0.38
CA GLU A 111 -9.45 -2.16 0.49
C GLU A 111 -8.92 -2.24 1.93
N SER A 112 -9.50 -3.06 2.81
CA SER A 112 -8.96 -3.23 4.17
C SER A 112 -7.56 -3.84 4.20
N ILE A 113 -6.75 -3.52 5.22
CA ILE A 113 -5.44 -4.12 5.46
C ILE A 113 -5.61 -5.55 5.98
N SER A 114 -5.13 -6.50 5.20
CA SER A 114 -5.14 -7.94 5.46
C SER A 114 -3.79 -8.43 5.98
N GLY A 115 -3.76 -9.65 6.51
CA GLY A 115 -2.52 -10.29 6.94
C GLY A 115 -1.49 -10.42 5.81
N LYS A 116 -1.93 -10.60 4.55
CA LYS A 116 -1.00 -10.64 3.41
C LYS A 116 -0.28 -9.32 3.17
N ASP A 117 -0.97 -8.20 3.43
CA ASP A 117 -0.37 -6.87 3.29
C ASP A 117 0.69 -6.64 4.37
N ILE A 118 0.40 -7.04 5.61
CA ILE A 118 1.37 -6.99 6.70
C ILE A 118 2.55 -7.91 6.43
N ALA A 119 2.33 -9.12 5.89
CA ALA A 119 3.39 -10.03 5.48
C ALA A 119 4.36 -9.36 4.50
N LEU A 120 3.84 -8.68 3.47
CA LEU A 120 4.65 -7.98 2.48
C LEU A 120 5.48 -6.86 3.13
N LEU A 121 4.89 -6.07 4.04
CA LEU A 121 5.63 -5.03 4.75
C LEU A 121 6.73 -5.59 5.66
N LEU A 122 6.47 -6.73 6.32
CA LEU A 122 7.47 -7.41 7.14
C LEU A 122 8.58 -8.02 6.30
N GLU A 123 8.27 -8.61 5.14
CA GLU A 123 9.26 -9.09 4.18
C GLU A 123 10.18 -7.95 3.72
N LEU A 124 9.63 -6.76 3.47
CA LEU A 124 10.42 -5.57 3.17
C LEU A 124 11.30 -5.09 4.33
N ASP A 125 11.01 -5.45 5.58
CA ASP A 125 11.86 -5.11 6.74
C ASP A 125 12.99 -6.14 6.98
N THR A 126 12.88 -7.33 6.39
CA THR A 126 13.87 -8.39 6.56
C THR A 126 15.21 -8.01 5.93
N SER A 127 16.28 -8.18 6.70
CA SER A 127 17.63 -7.96 6.18
C SER A 127 18.02 -9.09 5.23
N ILE A 128 18.61 -8.72 4.09
CA ILE A 128 19.05 -9.68 3.07
C ILE A 128 20.55 -9.95 3.28
N PRO A 129 20.94 -11.10 3.85
CA PRO A 129 22.34 -11.42 4.03
C PRO A 129 23.01 -11.73 2.69
N ILE A 130 24.25 -11.29 2.53
CA ILE A 130 25.04 -11.62 1.34
C ILE A 130 25.53 -13.06 1.45
N GLY A 131 25.26 -13.89 0.43
CA GLY A 131 25.78 -15.25 0.37
C GLY A 131 27.32 -15.30 0.40
N SER A 132 27.88 -16.33 1.06
CA SER A 132 29.34 -16.57 1.12
C SER A 132 29.98 -16.63 -0.26
N ASP A 133 29.25 -17.17 -1.22
CA ASP A 133 29.70 -17.39 -2.59
C ASP A 133 29.81 -16.07 -3.35
N VAL A 134 28.89 -15.15 -3.12
CA VAL A 134 28.91 -13.79 -3.69
C VAL A 134 30.08 -12.99 -3.11
N LEU A 135 30.29 -13.07 -1.79
CA LEU A 135 31.40 -12.39 -1.12
C LEU A 135 32.76 -12.90 -1.58
N SER A 136 32.92 -14.23 -1.66
CA SER A 136 34.15 -14.85 -2.16
C SER A 136 34.38 -14.52 -3.63
N TYR A 137 33.32 -14.55 -4.46
CA TYR A 137 33.37 -14.14 -5.86
C TYR A 137 33.84 -12.70 -6.02
N SER A 138 33.20 -11.75 -5.32
CA SER A 138 33.55 -10.33 -5.37
C SER A 138 35.00 -10.06 -4.94
N ARG A 139 35.51 -10.75 -3.91
CA ARG A 139 36.90 -10.59 -3.42
C ARG A 139 37.93 -11.21 -4.37
N SER A 140 37.59 -12.32 -5.01
CA SER A 140 38.50 -13.05 -5.91
C SER A 140 38.74 -12.33 -7.25
N ARG A 141 37.82 -11.44 -7.65
CA ARG A 141 37.95 -10.60 -8.85
C ARG A 141 39.05 -9.53 -8.69
N ARG A 142 40.28 -9.92 -9.00
CA ARG A 142 41.37 -9.01 -9.39
C ARG A 142 41.24 -8.64 -10.86
N ASP A 143 41.74 -7.46 -11.26
CA ASP A 143 41.64 -6.83 -12.59
C ASP A 143 42.38 -7.57 -13.73
N THR A 144 42.26 -8.89 -13.78
CA THR A 144 42.99 -9.72 -14.74
C THR A 144 42.14 -10.01 -15.97
N LYS A 145 42.52 -9.35 -17.07
CA LYS A 145 42.16 -9.69 -18.46
C LYS A 145 42.80 -11.03 -18.88
N LYS A 146 42.48 -12.14 -18.22
CA LYS A 146 42.83 -13.48 -18.72
C LYS A 146 41.66 -14.04 -19.51
N LEU A 147 41.95 -14.75 -20.60
CA LEU A 147 40.96 -15.52 -21.35
C LEU A 147 40.31 -16.51 -20.38
N LYS A 148 39.00 -16.41 -20.22
CA LYS A 148 38.21 -17.26 -19.33
C LYS A 148 37.63 -18.44 -20.10
N ASN A 149 37.55 -19.58 -19.45
CA ASN A 149 36.86 -20.75 -20.00
C ASN A 149 35.34 -20.51 -20.05
N SER A 150 34.60 -21.22 -20.91
CA SER A 150 33.13 -21.12 -21.02
C SER A 150 32.43 -21.27 -19.66
N GLU A 151 32.88 -22.21 -18.82
CA GLU A 151 32.36 -22.40 -17.46
C GLU A 151 32.54 -21.17 -16.55
N GLU A 152 33.67 -20.46 -16.68
CA GLU A 152 33.94 -19.25 -15.91
C GLU A 152 33.09 -18.06 -16.39
N LEU A 153 32.76 -18.02 -17.68
CA LEU A 153 31.83 -17.04 -18.26
C LEU A 153 30.39 -17.30 -17.80
N ILE A 154 29.94 -18.56 -17.82
CA ILE A 154 28.63 -18.98 -17.31
C ILE A 154 28.51 -18.65 -15.81
N LYS A 155 29.58 -18.87 -15.03
CA LYS A 155 29.63 -18.48 -13.62
C LYS A 155 29.54 -16.97 -13.44
N ASP A 156 30.23 -16.18 -14.26
CA ASP A 156 30.16 -14.71 -14.22
C ASP A 156 28.77 -14.19 -14.54
N ILE A 157 28.14 -14.73 -15.59
CA ILE A 157 26.77 -14.38 -15.98
C ILE A 157 25.80 -14.74 -14.86
N SER A 158 25.93 -15.94 -14.28
CA SER A 158 25.07 -16.36 -13.16
C SER A 158 25.24 -15.43 -11.95
N MET A 159 26.47 -14.98 -11.65
CA MET A 159 26.71 -14.00 -10.58
C MET A 159 26.14 -12.61 -10.92
N CYS A 160 26.16 -12.19 -12.19
CA CYS A 160 25.54 -10.94 -12.63
C CYS A 160 24.01 -10.99 -12.49
N ILE A 161 23.37 -12.11 -12.88
CA ILE A 161 21.93 -12.33 -12.72
C ILE A 161 21.54 -12.28 -11.23
N THR A 162 22.27 -12.99 -10.37
CA THR A 162 22.05 -12.93 -8.92
C THR A 162 22.24 -11.51 -8.39
N ALA A 163 23.29 -10.81 -8.82
CA ALA A 163 23.54 -9.43 -8.40
C ALA A 163 22.40 -8.48 -8.80
N LEU A 164 21.87 -8.57 -10.02
CA LEU A 164 20.73 -7.77 -10.46
C LEU A 164 19.48 -8.04 -9.61
N THR A 165 19.18 -9.32 -9.37
CA THR A 165 18.02 -9.73 -8.55
C THR A 165 18.10 -9.18 -7.14
N GLU A 166 19.27 -9.27 -6.52
CA GLU A 166 19.49 -8.81 -5.15
C GLU A 166 19.61 -7.28 -5.05
N ILE A 167 20.10 -6.59 -6.09
CA ILE A 167 20.08 -5.12 -6.16
C ILE A 167 18.65 -4.60 -6.12
N GLU A 168 17.74 -5.15 -6.93
CA GLU A 168 16.34 -4.68 -6.95
C GLU A 168 15.67 -4.85 -5.58
N LYS A 169 15.87 -6.00 -4.93
CA LYS A 169 15.34 -6.26 -3.57
C LYS A 169 15.94 -5.31 -2.54
N LEU A 170 17.26 -5.10 -2.57
CA LEU A 170 17.94 -4.20 -1.64
C LEU A 170 17.53 -2.73 -1.85
N GLU A 171 17.30 -2.30 -3.09
CA GLU A 171 16.83 -0.95 -3.39
C GLU A 171 15.40 -0.74 -2.84
N LYS A 172 14.50 -1.73 -3.01
CA LYS A 172 13.17 -1.70 -2.37
C LYS A 172 13.24 -1.70 -0.85
N HIS A 173 14.12 -2.51 -0.26
CA HIS A 173 14.36 -2.53 1.20
C HIS A 173 14.86 -1.17 1.72
N VAL A 174 15.81 -0.55 1.01
CA VAL A 174 16.32 0.79 1.37
C VAL A 174 15.24 1.85 1.24
N GLU A 175 14.40 1.81 0.19
CA GLU A 175 13.26 2.71 0.04
C GLU A 175 12.26 2.56 1.19
N TYR A 176 11.93 1.32 1.57
CA TYR A 176 11.08 1.02 2.71
C TYR A 176 11.63 1.62 4.01
N LEU A 177 12.91 1.38 4.31
CA LEU A 177 13.55 1.91 5.52
C LEU A 177 13.63 3.43 5.52
N ASN A 178 13.86 4.07 4.37
CA ASN A 178 13.85 5.54 4.27
C ASN A 178 12.46 6.10 4.59
N LEU A 179 11.38 5.46 4.11
CA LEU A 179 10.01 5.87 4.45
C LEU A 179 9.69 5.68 5.92
N CYS A 180 10.20 4.61 6.56
CA CYS A 180 10.12 4.45 8.01
C CYS A 180 10.84 5.59 8.74
N LEU A 181 12.08 5.90 8.32
CA LEU A 181 12.87 6.99 8.91
C LEU A 181 12.19 8.33 8.78
N GLU A 182 11.70 8.67 7.59
CA GLU A 182 11.01 9.93 7.33
C GLU A 182 9.82 10.10 8.29
N GLN A 183 9.00 9.07 8.46
CA GLN A 183 7.88 9.11 9.40
C GLN A 183 8.33 9.30 10.86
N ARG A 184 9.44 8.69 11.29
CA ARG A 184 9.92 8.81 12.67
C ARG A 184 10.59 10.17 12.92
N TYR A 185 11.38 10.68 11.98
CA TYR A 185 11.95 12.03 12.07
C TYR A 185 10.86 13.09 12.13
N GLN A 186 9.81 12.98 11.31
CA GLN A 186 8.67 13.90 11.37
C GLN A 186 8.06 13.99 12.77
N ILE A 187 7.98 12.88 13.51
CA ILE A 187 7.43 12.86 14.87
C ILE A 187 8.38 13.51 15.87
N VAL A 188 9.68 13.22 15.77
CA VAL A 188 10.70 13.75 16.68
C VAL A 188 10.95 15.25 16.48
N GLU A 189 10.91 15.70 15.23
CA GLU A 189 11.12 17.11 14.85
C GLU A 189 9.91 18.00 15.18
N MET A 190 8.73 17.42 15.41
CA MET A 190 7.56 18.17 15.86
C MET A 190 7.70 18.58 17.34
N GLU A 191 8.05 19.85 17.57
CA GLU A 191 8.23 20.42 18.91
C GLU A 191 7.00 20.23 19.82
N ASP A 192 5.80 20.46 19.28
CA ASP A 192 4.54 20.45 20.04
C ASP A 192 3.52 19.47 19.46
N PHE A 193 3.88 18.17 19.37
CA PHE A 193 2.91 17.14 19.01
C PHE A 193 2.07 16.68 20.22
N TYR A 194 0.76 16.57 20.00
CA TYR A 194 -0.24 16.15 20.97
C TYR A 194 -1.15 15.08 20.36
N PRO A 195 -1.84 14.26 21.18
CA PRO A 195 -2.92 13.44 20.68
C PRO A 195 -3.97 14.35 20.02
N VAL A 196 -4.55 13.87 18.92
CA VAL A 196 -5.57 14.64 18.18
C VAL A 196 -6.88 14.64 18.98
N GLU A 197 -7.55 15.79 19.04
CA GLU A 197 -8.88 15.92 19.66
C GLU A 197 -9.92 15.00 19.00
N PRO A 198 -10.96 14.56 19.75
CA PRO A 198 -12.08 13.82 19.18
C PRO A 198 -12.76 14.60 18.04
N ASP A 199 -12.91 13.96 16.88
CA ASP A 199 -13.41 14.53 15.63
C ASP A 199 -14.90 14.24 15.35
N ASN A 200 -15.57 13.52 16.25
CA ASN A 200 -16.93 13.02 16.07
C ASN A 200 -18.01 13.87 16.78
N GLN A 201 -17.82 15.19 16.86
CA GLN A 201 -18.82 16.09 17.46
C GLN A 201 -20.12 16.04 16.64
N PRO A 202 -21.26 15.64 17.24
CA PRO A 202 -22.52 15.58 16.51
C PRO A 202 -23.09 16.98 16.27
N GLU A 203 -23.71 17.16 15.10
CA GLU A 203 -24.44 18.38 14.77
C GLU A 203 -25.76 18.45 15.53
N LYS A 204 -26.02 19.61 16.13
CA LYS A 204 -27.26 19.85 16.88
C LYS A 204 -28.43 19.98 15.90
N PRO A 205 -29.52 19.22 16.07
CA PRO A 205 -30.66 19.32 15.18
C PRO A 205 -31.32 20.70 15.31
N GLU A 206 -31.66 21.27 14.16
CA GLU A 206 -32.39 22.53 14.08
C GLU A 206 -33.90 22.27 14.07
N LYS A 207 -34.65 23.14 14.72
CA LYS A 207 -36.12 23.08 14.62
C LYS A 207 -36.50 23.61 13.25
N ASP A 208 -37.14 22.79 12.44
CA ASP A 208 -37.80 23.25 11.23
C ASP A 208 -38.77 24.39 11.58
N LEU A 209 -38.40 25.60 11.17
CA LEU A 209 -39.31 26.74 11.21
C LEU A 209 -40.30 26.56 10.06
N LEU A 210 -41.27 25.66 10.24
CA LEU A 210 -42.42 25.59 9.35
C LEU A 210 -43.05 26.98 9.31
N GLU A 211 -42.93 27.65 8.16
CA GLU A 211 -43.53 28.97 7.98
C GLU A 211 -45.01 28.86 8.33
N THR A 212 -45.44 29.67 9.31
CA THR A 212 -46.84 29.69 9.69
C THR A 212 -47.66 30.10 8.48
N PRO A 213 -48.66 29.31 8.04
CA PRO A 213 -49.56 29.72 6.99
C PRO A 213 -50.32 30.95 7.52
N GLY A 214 -50.06 32.10 6.92
CA GLY A 214 -50.67 33.38 7.32
C GLY A 214 -49.71 34.54 7.58
N LYS A 215 -48.48 34.53 7.04
CA LYS A 215 -47.70 35.79 6.93
C LYS A 215 -48.29 36.77 5.89
N GLU A 216 -49.23 36.33 5.07
CA GLU A 216 -50.03 37.20 4.21
C GLU A 216 -51.45 37.40 4.81
N ASN A 217 -51.63 38.55 5.45
CA ASN A 217 -52.88 39.29 5.65
C ASN A 217 -54.21 38.50 5.68
N ASN A 218 -54.46 37.68 6.70
CA ASN A 218 -55.83 37.22 6.98
C ASN A 218 -56.16 37.23 8.48
N LEU A 219 -57.18 38.02 8.83
CA LEU A 219 -57.67 38.33 10.19
C LEU A 219 -58.46 37.18 10.87
N VAL A 220 -58.42 35.95 10.34
CA VAL A 220 -59.11 34.79 10.91
C VAL A 220 -58.08 33.77 11.39
N LYS A 221 -57.65 33.90 12.64
CA LYS A 221 -56.54 33.13 13.24
C LYS A 221 -56.97 31.93 14.08
N PHE A 222 -57.91 31.06 13.67
CA PHE A 222 -58.34 30.00 14.62
C PHE A 222 -58.50 28.56 14.12
N ILE A 223 -58.35 28.25 12.83
CA ILE A 223 -58.42 26.84 12.39
C ILE A 223 -57.31 26.55 11.38
N LYS A 224 -56.17 26.05 11.87
CA LYS A 224 -55.11 25.49 11.01
C LYS A 224 -55.63 24.21 10.33
N PRO A 225 -55.44 24.04 9.00
CA PRO A 225 -55.89 22.85 8.28
C PRO A 225 -55.37 21.56 8.92
N GLY A 226 -56.17 20.49 8.91
CA GLY A 226 -55.77 19.18 9.46
C GLY A 226 -54.47 18.64 8.83
N SER A 227 -54.23 18.94 7.55
CA SER A 227 -52.98 18.61 6.85
C SER A 227 -51.76 19.38 7.39
N TRP A 228 -51.92 20.63 7.80
CA TRP A 228 -50.85 21.41 8.43
C TRP A 228 -50.55 20.90 9.84
N ARG A 229 -51.59 20.54 10.61
CA ARG A 229 -51.39 19.89 11.92
C ARG A 229 -50.63 18.58 11.76
N LYS A 230 -50.99 17.74 10.79
CA LYS A 230 -50.28 16.48 10.51
C LYS A 230 -48.80 16.72 10.14
N LYS A 231 -48.51 17.66 9.23
CA LYS A 231 -47.12 18.04 8.87
C LYS A 231 -46.34 18.62 10.06
N TYR A 232 -46.99 19.42 10.91
CA TYR A 232 -46.36 19.96 12.12
C TYR A 232 -46.07 18.86 13.15
N TYR A 233 -46.99 17.92 13.36
CA TYR A 233 -46.77 16.75 14.23
C TYR A 233 -45.65 15.84 13.70
N GLU A 234 -45.59 15.62 12.39
CA GLU A 234 -44.52 14.86 11.73
C GLU A 234 -43.17 15.55 11.92
N ALA A 235 -43.06 16.86 11.59
CA ALA A 235 -41.84 17.64 11.78
C ALA A 235 -41.38 17.69 13.25
N TYR A 236 -42.33 17.81 14.19
CA TYR A 236 -42.02 17.77 15.62
C TYR A 236 -41.56 16.38 16.08
N SER A 237 -42.18 15.31 15.56
CA SER A 237 -41.78 13.92 15.85
C SER A 237 -40.38 13.61 15.31
N HIS A 238 -40.07 14.05 14.08
CA HIS A 238 -38.72 13.95 13.50
C HIS A 238 -37.70 14.73 14.34
N PHE A 239 -37.98 16.00 14.64
CA PHE A 239 -37.10 16.80 15.51
C PHE A 239 -36.89 16.16 16.89
N SER A 240 -37.94 15.61 17.51
CA SER A 240 -37.82 14.92 18.81
C SER A 240 -36.97 13.65 18.71
N HIS A 241 -37.11 12.89 17.62
CA HIS A 241 -36.28 11.73 17.35
C HIS A 241 -34.82 12.13 17.14
N ASP A 242 -34.56 13.11 16.27
CA ASP A 242 -33.22 13.60 15.96
C ASP A 242 -32.55 14.20 17.19
N THR A 243 -33.30 14.88 18.05
CA THR A 243 -32.81 15.37 19.35
C THR A 243 -32.39 14.21 20.26
N LYS A 244 -33.17 13.13 20.31
CA LYS A 244 -32.82 11.93 21.09
C LYS A 244 -31.53 11.29 20.55
N VAL A 245 -31.42 11.13 19.22
CA VAL A 245 -30.21 10.60 18.56
C VAL A 245 -29.00 11.49 18.85
N TYR A 246 -29.15 12.81 18.72
CA TYR A 246 -28.13 13.80 19.05
C TYR A 246 -27.63 13.65 20.48
N LEU A 247 -28.53 13.57 21.47
CA LEU A 247 -28.13 13.42 22.88
C LEU A 247 -27.34 12.13 23.14
N ILE A 248 -27.71 11.04 22.47
CA ILE A 248 -26.98 9.76 22.58
C ILE A 248 -25.58 9.89 21.97
N ARG A 249 -25.46 10.48 20.77
CA ARG A 249 -24.17 10.72 20.11
C ARG A 249 -23.30 11.69 20.89
N TYR A 250 -23.89 12.74 21.45
CA TYR A 250 -23.19 13.75 22.23
C TYR A 250 -22.62 13.17 23.52
N ARG A 251 -23.37 12.27 24.17
CA ARG A 251 -22.86 11.54 25.34
C ARG A 251 -21.66 10.65 25.00
N GLU A 252 -21.65 10.01 23.83
CA GLU A 252 -20.46 9.26 23.39
C GLU A 252 -19.29 10.21 23.10
N PHE A 253 -19.53 11.35 22.47
CA PHE A 253 -18.53 12.38 22.26
C PHE A 253 -17.94 12.89 23.59
N GLU A 254 -18.77 13.11 24.63
CA GLU A 254 -18.32 13.46 25.98
C GLU A 254 -17.40 12.39 26.57
N LYS A 255 -17.72 11.10 26.42
CA LYS A 255 -16.81 10.02 26.84
C LYS A 255 -15.47 10.09 26.10
N SER A 256 -15.47 10.35 24.80
CA SER A 256 -14.24 10.51 24.03
C SER A 256 -13.42 11.71 24.49
N LEU A 257 -14.06 12.81 24.87
CA LEU A 257 -13.40 13.95 25.50
C LEU A 257 -12.82 13.61 26.87
N GLU A 258 -13.49 12.78 27.67
CA GLU A 258 -12.94 12.30 28.94
C GLU A 258 -11.70 11.43 28.73
N ARG A 259 -11.74 10.50 27.75
CA ARG A 259 -10.58 9.68 27.37
C ARG A 259 -9.42 10.56 26.91
N PHE A 260 -9.70 11.56 26.08
CA PHE A 260 -8.72 12.53 25.62
C PHE A 260 -8.08 13.32 26.77
N LYS A 261 -8.89 13.84 27.70
CA LYS A 261 -8.41 14.56 28.89
C LYS A 261 -7.50 13.69 29.76
N LYS A 262 -7.84 12.40 29.94
CA LYS A 262 -6.99 11.46 30.70
C LYS A 262 -5.62 11.29 30.03
N VAL A 263 -5.59 11.11 28.72
CA VAL A 263 -4.34 10.95 27.97
C VAL A 263 -3.51 12.23 28.00
N LEU A 264 -4.15 13.41 27.89
CA LEU A 264 -3.50 14.70 27.99
C LEU A 264 -2.85 14.94 29.36
N ALA A 265 -3.49 14.48 30.45
CA ALA A 265 -2.95 14.64 31.80
C ALA A 265 -1.58 13.97 31.96
N ASP A 266 -1.40 12.78 31.37
CA ASP A 266 -0.15 12.01 31.41
C ASP A 266 0.70 12.18 30.14
N TRP A 267 0.33 13.12 29.26
CA TRP A 267 0.92 13.20 27.92
C TRP A 267 2.41 13.47 27.93
N HIS A 268 2.92 14.23 28.89
CA HIS A 268 4.36 14.49 28.98
C HIS A 268 5.17 13.18 29.06
N ASN A 269 4.72 12.23 29.87
CA ASN A 269 5.39 10.93 30.03
C ASN A 269 5.23 10.07 28.78
N HIS A 270 4.02 10.04 28.21
CA HIS A 270 3.75 9.32 26.97
C HIS A 270 4.55 9.86 25.78
N LYS A 271 4.66 11.18 25.66
CA LYS A 271 5.45 11.87 24.65
C LYS A 271 6.91 11.49 24.76
N TRP A 272 7.46 11.51 25.97
CA TRP A 272 8.86 11.12 26.19
C TRP A 272 9.12 9.66 25.79
N ALA A 273 8.27 8.73 26.24
CA ALA A 273 8.39 7.31 25.86
C ALA A 273 8.23 7.07 24.35
N LEU A 274 7.30 7.78 23.69
CA LEU A 274 7.11 7.70 22.25
C LEU A 274 8.34 8.23 21.50
N THR A 275 8.88 9.36 21.93
CA THR A 275 10.07 9.98 21.34
C THR A 275 11.29 9.08 21.49
N ASP A 276 11.51 8.50 22.67
CA ASP A 276 12.61 7.55 22.91
C ASP A 276 12.49 6.33 21.98
N LYS A 277 11.28 5.77 21.87
CA LYS A 277 11.03 4.67 20.93
C LYS A 277 11.27 5.08 19.47
N CYS A 278 10.91 6.31 19.08
CA CYS A 278 11.23 6.81 17.75
C CYS A 278 12.74 6.91 17.52
N PHE A 279 13.53 7.33 18.51
CA PHE A 279 14.99 7.35 18.41
C PHE A 279 15.59 5.94 18.29
N GLU A 280 15.06 4.96 19.03
CA GLU A 280 15.45 3.55 18.88
C GLU A 280 15.13 3.03 17.46
N ASP A 281 13.91 3.26 16.98
CA ASP A 281 13.48 2.88 15.62
C ASP A 281 14.40 3.52 14.56
N ILE A 282 14.74 4.81 14.73
CA ILE A 282 15.64 5.55 13.84
C ILE A 282 17.03 4.89 13.82
N ALA A 283 17.63 4.64 14.97
CA ALA A 283 18.96 4.05 15.07
C ALA A 283 19.02 2.66 14.42
N ILE A 284 17.97 1.84 14.61
CA ILE A 284 17.85 0.52 13.99
C ILE A 284 17.75 0.65 12.47
N ALA A 285 16.87 1.52 11.97
CA ALA A 285 16.67 1.72 10.54
C ALA A 285 17.93 2.27 9.85
N GLU A 286 18.63 3.23 10.45
CA GLU A 286 19.91 3.74 9.94
C GLU A 286 20.98 2.65 9.86
N ALA A 287 21.07 1.80 10.90
CA ALA A 287 22.00 0.67 10.90
C ALA A 287 21.68 -0.34 9.78
N LYS A 288 20.39 -0.66 9.58
CA LYS A 288 19.92 -1.51 8.48
C LYS A 288 20.24 -0.90 7.12
N ILE A 289 19.97 0.40 6.91
CA ILE A 289 20.29 1.11 5.66
C ILE A 289 21.79 1.07 5.38
N LYS A 290 22.63 1.29 6.40
CA LYS A 290 24.08 1.24 6.25
C LYS A 290 24.54 -0.15 5.79
N SER A 291 23.98 -1.21 6.37
CA SER A 291 24.24 -2.59 5.98
C SER A 291 23.76 -2.89 4.55
N ALA A 292 22.55 -2.46 4.20
CA ALA A 292 21.98 -2.64 2.87
C ALA A 292 22.80 -1.91 1.79
N LYS A 293 23.23 -0.67 2.06
CA LYS A 293 24.11 0.11 1.17
C LYS A 293 25.49 -0.56 1.00
N ALA A 294 26.06 -1.11 2.07
CA ALA A 294 27.30 -1.89 1.96
C ALA A 294 27.12 -3.12 1.06
N SER A 295 25.97 -3.80 1.16
CA SER A 295 25.62 -4.95 0.32
C SER A 295 25.42 -4.56 -1.14
N LEU A 296 24.75 -3.42 -1.41
CA LEU A 296 24.60 -2.86 -2.74
C LEU A 296 25.95 -2.58 -3.42
N ILE A 297 26.94 -2.08 -2.67
CA ILE A 297 28.29 -1.85 -3.20
C ILE A 297 28.91 -3.17 -3.68
N VAL A 298 28.74 -4.27 -2.94
CA VAL A 298 29.26 -5.59 -3.33
C VAL A 298 28.63 -6.05 -4.65
N TYR A 299 27.30 -6.00 -4.76
CA TYR A 299 26.60 -6.43 -5.97
C TYR A 299 26.90 -5.52 -7.17
N LYS A 300 26.93 -4.19 -6.99
CA LYS A 300 27.29 -3.24 -8.05
C LYS A 300 28.74 -3.43 -8.52
N ASN A 301 29.65 -3.84 -7.64
CA ASN A 301 31.03 -4.18 -7.99
C ASN A 301 31.14 -5.47 -8.82
N ILE A 302 30.23 -6.44 -8.62
CA ILE A 302 30.15 -7.63 -9.47
C ILE A 302 29.81 -7.23 -10.91
N LEU A 303 28.83 -6.34 -11.09
CA LEU A 303 28.42 -5.85 -12.40
C LEU A 303 29.48 -4.97 -13.07
N SER A 304 30.08 -4.02 -12.34
CA SER A 304 31.08 -3.10 -12.91
C SER A 304 32.36 -3.81 -13.35
N LYS A 305 32.70 -4.93 -12.72
CA LYS A 305 33.85 -5.77 -13.10
C LYS A 305 33.49 -6.88 -14.10
N SER A 306 32.23 -6.95 -14.54
CA SER A 306 31.79 -7.93 -15.55
C SER A 306 32.51 -7.70 -16.88
N TYR A 307 32.76 -8.78 -17.62
CA TYR A 307 33.29 -8.70 -18.98
C TYR A 307 32.22 -8.33 -20.01
N ILE A 308 30.96 -8.35 -19.58
CA ILE A 308 29.80 -8.06 -20.40
C ILE A 308 29.66 -6.54 -20.46
N HIS A 309 29.53 -6.02 -21.69
CA HIS A 309 29.33 -4.59 -21.91
C HIS A 309 28.06 -4.10 -21.17
N PRO A 310 28.08 -2.92 -20.52
CA PRO A 310 26.97 -2.42 -19.70
C PRO A 310 25.59 -2.47 -20.37
N ASP A 311 25.52 -2.20 -21.67
CA ASP A 311 24.28 -2.22 -22.46
C ASP A 311 23.58 -3.60 -22.48
N TYR A 312 24.31 -4.68 -22.19
CA TYR A 312 23.79 -6.05 -22.14
C TYR A 312 23.71 -6.60 -20.70
N GLN A 313 23.97 -5.79 -19.68
CA GLN A 313 23.87 -6.19 -18.26
C GLN A 313 22.43 -6.09 -17.75
N MET A 314 21.48 -6.64 -18.51
CA MET A 314 20.07 -6.76 -18.14
C MET A 314 19.68 -8.24 -18.04
N PHE A 315 18.57 -8.55 -17.37
CA PHE A 315 18.14 -9.93 -17.18
C PHE A 315 18.02 -10.73 -18.48
N ASP A 316 17.29 -10.22 -19.47
CA ASP A 316 17.01 -10.97 -20.70
C ASP A 316 18.27 -11.28 -21.52
N PRO A 317 19.17 -10.31 -21.82
CA PRO A 317 20.42 -10.61 -22.52
C PRO A 317 21.31 -11.58 -21.74
N LEU A 318 21.41 -11.45 -20.41
CA LEU A 318 22.23 -12.34 -19.59
C LEU A 318 21.71 -13.78 -19.59
N ILE A 319 20.39 -13.98 -19.53
CA ILE A 319 19.78 -15.31 -19.63
C ILE A 319 20.07 -15.94 -21.00
N LEU A 320 19.97 -15.16 -22.08
CA LEU A 320 20.30 -15.62 -23.43
C LEU A 320 21.78 -15.93 -23.60
N PHE A 321 22.68 -15.10 -23.08
CA PHE A 321 24.12 -15.35 -23.13
C PHE A 321 24.49 -16.62 -22.38
N LYS A 322 23.89 -16.85 -21.21
CA LYS A 322 24.04 -18.10 -20.47
C LYS A 322 23.59 -19.30 -21.31
N TYR A 323 22.42 -19.21 -21.95
CA TYR A 323 21.91 -20.25 -22.83
C TYR A 323 22.83 -20.53 -24.03
N TYR A 324 23.38 -19.49 -24.67
CA TYR A 324 24.30 -19.67 -25.80
C TYR A 324 25.58 -20.39 -25.42
N LEU A 325 26.15 -20.06 -24.26
CA LEU A 325 27.35 -20.72 -23.74
C LEU A 325 27.07 -22.16 -23.27
N GLU A 326 25.94 -22.40 -22.61
CA GLU A 326 25.53 -23.74 -22.16
C GLU A 326 25.23 -24.69 -23.32
N THR A 327 24.68 -24.18 -24.42
CA THR A 327 24.37 -24.97 -25.63
C THR A 327 25.53 -25.08 -26.61
N GLY A 328 26.64 -24.38 -26.37
CA GLY A 328 27.78 -24.32 -27.28
C GLY A 328 27.50 -23.56 -28.58
N ARG A 329 26.43 -22.76 -28.63
CA ARG A 329 26.14 -21.84 -29.76
C ARG A 329 27.15 -20.70 -29.83
N ALA A 330 27.73 -20.34 -28.69
CA ALA A 330 28.83 -19.38 -28.57
C ALA A 330 29.88 -19.94 -27.62
N ASN A 331 31.14 -19.54 -27.82
CA ASN A 331 32.28 -19.89 -26.97
C ASN A 331 32.83 -18.68 -26.22
N GLU A 332 32.50 -17.47 -26.67
CA GLU A 332 32.92 -16.21 -26.06
C GLU A 332 31.79 -15.18 -25.95
N ILE A 333 31.99 -14.17 -25.10
CA ILE A 333 31.00 -13.12 -24.85
C ILE A 333 30.73 -12.28 -26.11
N GLN A 334 31.74 -12.04 -26.96
CA GLN A 334 31.54 -11.28 -28.19
C GLN A 334 30.62 -12.02 -29.17
N GLU A 335 30.78 -13.32 -29.33
CA GLU A 335 29.87 -14.17 -30.11
C GLU A 335 28.44 -14.12 -29.54
N CYS A 336 28.31 -14.16 -28.20
CA CYS A 336 27.00 -14.04 -27.55
C CYS A 336 26.30 -12.71 -27.90
N MET A 337 27.04 -11.59 -27.86
CA MET A 337 26.52 -10.26 -28.22
C MET A 337 26.10 -10.19 -29.68
N ASN A 338 26.93 -10.73 -30.59
CA ASN A 338 26.63 -10.74 -32.02
C ASN A 338 25.35 -11.55 -32.29
N LEU A 339 25.22 -12.75 -31.72
CA LEU A 339 24.03 -13.58 -31.85
C LEU A 339 22.77 -12.89 -31.31
N TYR A 340 22.89 -12.20 -30.18
CA TYR A 340 21.76 -11.46 -29.60
C TYR A 340 21.29 -10.31 -30.48
N GLU A 341 22.20 -9.51 -31.03
CA GLU A 341 21.82 -8.41 -31.94
C GLU A 341 21.23 -8.93 -33.26
N GLU A 342 21.76 -10.05 -33.78
CA GLU A 342 21.17 -10.71 -34.95
C GLU A 342 19.74 -11.21 -34.66
N GLU A 343 19.53 -11.93 -33.55
CA GLU A 343 18.21 -12.45 -33.17
C GLU A 343 17.22 -11.32 -32.89
N LYS A 344 17.66 -10.25 -32.22
CA LYS A 344 16.84 -9.06 -31.97
C LYS A 344 16.43 -8.39 -33.28
N HIS A 345 17.36 -8.22 -34.22
CA HIS A 345 17.06 -7.68 -35.54
C HIS A 345 16.04 -8.54 -36.30
N TRP A 346 16.17 -9.86 -36.24
CA TRP A 346 15.19 -10.78 -36.83
C TRP A 346 13.82 -10.70 -36.16
N ALA A 347 13.76 -10.55 -34.83
CA ALA A 347 12.52 -10.37 -34.11
C ALA A 347 11.79 -9.09 -34.53
N GLU A 348 12.52 -7.97 -34.69
CA GLU A 348 11.98 -6.70 -35.19
C GLU A 348 11.43 -6.83 -36.62
N ILE A 349 12.14 -7.53 -37.51
CA ILE A 349 11.67 -7.79 -38.88
C ILE A 349 10.37 -8.61 -38.83
N LYS A 350 10.32 -9.66 -38.00
CA LYS A 350 9.14 -10.53 -37.86
C LYS A 350 7.94 -9.78 -37.30
N GLU A 351 8.13 -8.93 -36.30
CA GLU A 351 7.07 -8.09 -35.75
C GLU A 351 6.58 -7.06 -36.79
N SER A 352 7.50 -6.48 -37.56
CA SER A 352 7.16 -5.60 -38.68
C SER A 352 6.31 -6.33 -39.73
N GLN A 353 6.69 -7.55 -40.11
CA GLN A 353 5.90 -8.41 -41.00
C GLN A 353 4.52 -8.72 -40.43
N ALA A 354 4.43 -9.10 -39.15
CA ALA A 354 3.15 -9.38 -38.49
C ALA A 354 2.23 -8.14 -38.45
N ARG A 355 2.78 -6.94 -38.23
CA ARG A 355 2.01 -5.68 -38.30
C ARG A 355 1.50 -5.42 -39.72
N ILE A 356 2.33 -5.65 -40.74
CA ILE A 356 1.93 -5.51 -42.14
C ILE A 356 0.84 -6.53 -42.49
N GLU A 357 0.99 -7.79 -42.11
CA GLU A 357 0.02 -8.86 -42.35
C GLU A 357 -1.32 -8.57 -41.67
N ASN A 358 -1.30 -8.16 -40.39
CA ASN A 358 -2.51 -7.77 -39.67
C ASN A 358 -3.18 -6.57 -40.33
N THR A 359 -2.41 -5.57 -40.76
CA THR A 359 -2.96 -4.39 -41.47
C THR A 359 -3.60 -4.81 -42.80
N ILE A 360 -2.94 -5.67 -43.57
CA ILE A 360 -3.50 -6.22 -44.83
C ILE A 360 -4.79 -7.00 -44.56
N TYR A 361 -4.81 -7.82 -43.51
CA TYR A 361 -5.98 -8.58 -43.10
C TYR A 361 -7.16 -7.67 -42.74
N TYR A 362 -6.91 -6.62 -41.95
CA TYR A 362 -7.93 -5.61 -41.62
C TYR A 362 -8.44 -4.88 -42.87
N LEU A 363 -7.55 -4.40 -43.74
CA LEU A 363 -7.94 -3.72 -44.98
C LEU A 363 -8.77 -4.63 -45.90
N ARG A 364 -8.42 -5.92 -46.00
CA ARG A 364 -9.21 -6.90 -46.78
C ARG A 364 -10.58 -7.17 -46.16
N ASN A 365 -10.68 -7.21 -44.84
CA ASN A 365 -11.96 -7.44 -44.14
C ASN A 365 -12.88 -6.22 -44.13
N GLU A 366 -12.32 -5.00 -44.19
CA GLU A 366 -13.11 -3.75 -44.33
C GLU A 366 -13.59 -3.50 -45.77
N GLY A 367 -13.39 -4.45 -46.69
CA GLY A 367 -13.86 -4.33 -48.08
C GLY A 367 -13.07 -3.34 -48.93
N VAL A 368 -11.85 -2.96 -48.49
CA VAL A 368 -10.95 -2.14 -49.30
C VAL A 368 -10.50 -2.99 -50.49
N ASP A 369 -10.92 -2.61 -51.70
CA ASP A 369 -10.52 -3.29 -52.93
C ASP A 369 -9.03 -3.05 -53.18
N THR A 370 -8.21 -3.99 -52.70
CA THR A 370 -6.76 -3.96 -52.88
C THR A 370 -6.33 -3.93 -54.36
N SER A 371 -7.21 -4.25 -55.31
CA SER A 371 -6.91 -4.16 -56.74
C SER A 371 -6.72 -2.71 -57.22
N GLU A 372 -7.51 -1.75 -56.73
CA GLU A 372 -7.39 -0.33 -57.10
C GLU A 372 -6.11 0.30 -56.53
N LEU A 373 -5.75 -0.03 -55.29
CA LEU A 373 -4.49 0.41 -54.67
C LEU A 373 -3.27 -0.16 -55.42
N THR A 374 -3.33 -1.43 -55.81
CA THR A 374 -2.26 -2.09 -56.57
C THR A 374 -2.12 -1.45 -57.96
N GLU A 375 -3.23 -1.08 -58.61
CA GLU A 375 -3.24 -0.39 -59.90
C GLU A 375 -2.69 1.05 -59.79
N GLN A 376 -3.00 1.77 -58.71
CA GLN A 376 -2.45 3.11 -58.44
C GLN A 376 -0.94 3.09 -58.17
N VAL A 377 -0.44 2.15 -57.37
CA VAL A 377 1.00 1.96 -57.14
C VAL A 377 1.72 1.60 -58.43
N SER A 378 1.12 0.74 -59.25
CA SER A 378 1.65 0.35 -60.57
C SER A 378 1.73 1.54 -61.54
N LYS A 379 0.68 2.38 -61.59
CA LYS A 379 0.65 3.63 -62.36
C LYS A 379 1.69 4.63 -61.87
N MET A 380 1.95 4.74 -60.56
CA MET A 380 3.00 5.59 -60.00
C MET A 380 4.41 5.12 -60.38
N TYR A 381 4.67 3.80 -60.36
CA TYR A 381 5.95 3.24 -60.81
C TYR A 381 6.18 3.43 -62.31
N GLN A 382 5.14 3.30 -63.14
CA GLN A 382 5.22 3.57 -64.58
C GLN A 382 5.43 5.06 -64.90
N LYS A 383 4.79 5.98 -64.14
CA LYS A 383 5.04 7.43 -64.26
C LYS A 383 6.48 7.79 -63.92
N ARG A 384 7.06 7.21 -62.86
CA ARG A 384 8.48 7.43 -62.50
C ARG A 384 9.46 6.92 -63.57
N LYS A 385 9.16 5.84 -64.28
CA LYS A 385 9.97 5.36 -65.41
C LYS A 385 9.90 6.29 -66.63
N LYS A 386 8.76 6.95 -66.88
CA LYS A 386 8.61 7.93 -67.97
C LYS A 386 9.25 9.30 -67.71
N VAL A 387 9.66 9.59 -66.48
CA VAL A 387 10.33 10.85 -66.11
C VAL A 387 11.87 10.72 -66.11
N LYS A 388 12.39 9.48 -66.25
CA LYS A 388 13.84 9.18 -66.29
C LYS A 388 14.35 8.71 -67.66
N GLY A 389 13.52 8.75 -68.69
CA GLY A 389 13.92 8.61 -70.10
C GLY A 389 13.50 9.87 -70.84
#